data_AF-A0A1B1BET9-F1
#
_entry.id   AF-A0A1B1BET9-F1
#
_cell.length_a   1.000
_cell.length_b   1.000
_cell.length_c   1.000
_cell.angle_alpha   90.00
_cell.angle_beta   90.00
_cell.angle_gamma   90.00
#
_symmetry.space_group_name_H-M   'P 1'
#
loop_
_entity.id
_entity.type
_entity.pdbx_description
1 polymer ?
#
loop_
_entity_poly.entity_id
_entity_poly.type
_entity_poly.pdbx_seq_one_letter_code
_entity_poly.pdbx_strand_id
1 'polypeptide(L)'
;MVDDAAAMIRSTPGVASVTTDIRVRDYKDGGPLSEVAVWSAVLTVQADASGLDTRSLAASVAADGQDGYVSLTTVLQIPGEPGTADVQLQFSPLPNGVLTSVEPEDMAEAALSLRDLPGISSVSVLQHGDPVSVTVASPATWTDLAPAIRAIPGFGSGAVSSVTLATQHDTGESSTLTFDPRSPAAELVPVLSEIAAAKGVTSVSFNGVDTRKEFSAWRPSLRVTVDTRSARGLVAARLTGLDDSDSSANGLPRASFTASTGGIDASQDLRGYLGLPLGSAEPDDRMTGLPGAVPPAAVDPAAAAARLELDRALVTALLDAAGDAAGIRGPASVTTETCVDGENEQVQGAVVIPIFEIADSADEAFDAITTEWGVQGYIRSDRAMGRDFWSVPDGSLDTLSIRGTAEGISIMVTAPCVLL
;
A
#
# COMPACT_ATOMS: atom_id res chain seq x y z
N MET A 1 -12.26 -7.33 28.59
CA MET A 1 -11.17 -6.52 28.01
C MET A 1 -11.65 -5.66 26.86
N VAL A 2 -11.99 -6.22 25.69
CA VAL A 2 -12.64 -5.42 24.63
C VAL A 2 -13.96 -4.81 25.15
N ASP A 3 -14.71 -5.57 25.95
CA ASP A 3 -15.91 -5.06 26.64
C ASP A 3 -15.61 -3.96 27.66
N ASP A 4 -14.43 -3.98 28.30
CA ASP A 4 -14.04 -2.96 29.29
C ASP A 4 -13.65 -1.66 28.57
N ALA A 5 -12.85 -1.74 27.51
CA ALA A 5 -12.56 -0.60 26.63
C ALA A 5 -13.85 -0.01 26.06
N ALA A 6 -14.76 -0.85 25.55
CA ALA A 6 -16.05 -0.40 25.08
C ALA A 6 -16.91 0.23 26.19
N ALA A 7 -16.83 -0.25 27.45
CA ALA A 7 -17.53 0.34 28.58
C ALA A 7 -16.94 1.70 29.00
N MET A 8 -15.61 1.85 28.97
CA MET A 8 -14.93 3.12 29.22
C MET A 8 -15.33 4.15 28.17
N ILE A 9 -15.22 3.82 26.88
CA ILE A 9 -15.62 4.71 25.78
C ILE A 9 -17.10 5.09 25.87
N ARG A 10 -18.00 4.16 26.22
CA ARG A 10 -19.43 4.48 26.43
C ARG A 10 -19.68 5.47 27.56
N SER A 11 -18.77 5.56 28.53
CA SER A 11 -18.87 6.51 29.65
C SER A 11 -18.31 7.90 29.31
N THR A 12 -17.61 8.02 28.18
CA THR A 12 -17.00 9.27 27.71
C THR A 12 -18.09 10.26 27.28
N PRO A 13 -18.11 11.49 27.83
CA PRO A 13 -19.10 12.50 27.46
C PRO A 13 -19.11 12.77 25.94
N GLY A 14 -20.30 12.74 25.33
CA GLY A 14 -20.48 12.96 23.89
C GLY A 14 -20.50 11.68 23.05
N VAL A 15 -20.38 10.49 23.65
CA VAL A 15 -20.55 9.20 22.98
C VAL A 15 -21.99 8.70 23.11
N ALA A 16 -22.66 8.49 21.97
CA ALA A 16 -24.02 7.96 21.89
C ALA A 16 -24.07 6.44 22.02
N SER A 17 -23.16 5.77 21.30
CA SER A 17 -23.11 4.31 21.27
C SER A 17 -21.73 3.80 20.87
N VAL A 18 -21.43 2.58 21.29
CA VAL A 18 -20.23 1.85 20.91
C VAL A 18 -20.63 0.45 20.50
N THR A 19 -20.35 0.10 19.25
CA THR A 19 -20.45 -1.26 18.74
C THR A 19 -19.06 -1.89 18.68
N THR A 20 -19.01 -3.20 18.85
CA THR A 20 -17.79 -3.97 18.94
C THR A 20 -17.87 -5.12 17.95
N ASP A 21 -16.88 -5.22 17.07
CA ASP A 21 -16.66 -6.36 16.20
C ASP A 21 -15.33 -7.02 16.56
N ILE A 22 -15.34 -8.33 16.85
CA ILE A 22 -14.17 -9.09 17.26
C ILE A 22 -13.98 -10.23 16.27
N ARG A 23 -12.80 -10.29 15.67
CA ARG A 23 -12.47 -11.29 14.66
C ARG A 23 -11.06 -11.81 14.80
N VAL A 24 -10.87 -13.05 14.38
CA VAL A 24 -9.55 -13.66 14.25
C VAL A 24 -8.85 -13.00 13.06
N ARG A 25 -7.62 -12.54 13.29
CA ARG A 25 -6.70 -11.97 12.31
C ARG A 25 -6.15 -13.13 11.47
N ASP A 26 -6.93 -13.51 10.46
CA ASP A 26 -6.73 -14.66 9.57
C ASP A 26 -6.50 -16.01 10.29
N TYR A 27 -7.39 -16.98 10.04
CA TYR A 27 -7.29 -18.34 10.61
C TYR A 27 -6.00 -19.08 10.19
N LYS A 28 -5.32 -18.62 9.14
CA LYS A 28 -4.11 -19.29 8.61
C LYS A 28 -2.79 -18.75 9.17
N ASP A 29 -2.76 -17.48 9.56
CA ASP A 29 -1.53 -16.75 9.87
C ASP A 29 -1.44 -16.32 11.35
N GLY A 30 -2.56 -16.32 12.07
CA GLY A 30 -2.61 -15.80 13.43
C GLY A 30 -1.83 -16.63 14.45
N GLY A 31 -1.73 -17.95 14.28
CA GLY A 31 -1.31 -18.87 15.36
C GLY A 31 -2.52 -19.48 16.08
N PRO A 32 -2.32 -20.25 17.16
CA PRO A 32 -3.42 -20.91 17.85
C PRO A 32 -4.40 -19.89 18.45
N LEU A 33 -5.72 -20.17 18.40
CA LEU A 33 -6.78 -19.29 18.93
C LEU A 33 -6.65 -18.93 20.41
N SER A 34 -5.80 -19.65 21.15
CA SER A 34 -5.41 -19.35 22.52
C SER A 34 -4.48 -18.14 22.67
N GLU A 35 -3.81 -17.71 21.59
CA GLU A 35 -2.92 -16.55 21.60
C GLU A 35 -3.71 -15.25 21.40
N VAL A 36 -3.44 -14.24 22.22
CA VAL A 36 -4.18 -12.97 22.20
C VAL A 36 -3.84 -12.15 20.93
N ALA A 37 -2.63 -12.30 20.40
CA ALA A 37 -2.14 -11.60 19.22
C ALA A 37 -2.88 -11.97 17.92
N VAL A 38 -3.57 -13.13 17.90
CA VAL A 38 -4.34 -13.62 16.74
C VAL A 38 -5.70 -12.95 16.64
N TRP A 39 -6.11 -12.22 17.67
CA TRP A 39 -7.38 -11.51 17.70
C TRP A 39 -7.19 -10.07 17.26
N SER A 40 -8.20 -9.53 16.61
CA SER A 40 -8.34 -8.11 16.33
C SER A 40 -9.75 -7.67 16.68
N ALA A 41 -9.88 -6.44 17.15
CA ALA A 41 -11.17 -5.87 17.46
C ALA A 41 -11.31 -4.49 16.81
N VAL A 42 -12.51 -4.21 16.32
CA VAL A 42 -12.90 -2.89 15.82
C VAL A 42 -14.00 -2.35 16.72
N LEU A 43 -13.77 -1.19 17.32
CA LEU A 43 -14.78 -0.45 18.07
C LEU A 43 -15.29 0.68 17.19
N THR A 44 -16.58 0.69 16.87
CA THR A 44 -17.20 1.83 16.18
C THR A 44 -17.97 2.67 17.20
N VAL A 45 -17.55 3.92 17.34
CA VAL A 45 -18.04 4.87 18.32
C VAL A 45 -18.86 5.92 17.59
N GLN A 46 -20.12 6.09 17.96
CA GLN A 46 -20.98 7.15 17.44
C GLN A 46 -21.00 8.31 18.42
N ALA A 47 -20.74 9.53 17.96
CA ALA A 47 -20.93 10.74 18.76
C ALA A 47 -22.43 11.10 18.87
N ASP A 48 -22.83 11.72 19.98
CA ASP A 48 -24.22 12.11 20.29
C ASP A 48 -24.82 13.12 19.31
N ALA A 49 -23.99 14.07 18.86
CA ALA A 49 -24.41 15.14 17.99
C ALA A 49 -23.19 15.82 17.35
N SER A 50 -23.47 16.59 16.31
CA SER A 50 -22.57 17.64 15.84
C SER A 50 -22.44 18.76 16.91
N GLY A 51 -21.27 19.40 16.99
CA GLY A 51 -21.04 20.56 17.88
C GLY A 51 -20.48 20.24 19.27
N LEU A 52 -20.10 18.99 19.52
CA LEU A 52 -19.29 18.60 20.69
C LEU A 52 -17.86 19.14 20.57
N ASP A 53 -17.16 19.25 21.70
CA ASP A 53 -15.71 19.47 21.70
C ASP A 53 -15.01 18.24 21.11
N THR A 54 -14.84 18.29 19.79
CA THR A 54 -14.37 17.17 18.97
C THR A 54 -12.91 16.81 19.30
N ARG A 55 -12.10 17.79 19.72
CA ARG A 55 -10.71 17.55 20.12
C ARG A 55 -10.66 16.73 21.40
N SER A 56 -11.36 17.18 22.44
CA SER A 56 -11.44 16.46 23.73
C SER A 56 -12.07 15.07 23.57
N LEU A 57 -13.09 14.93 22.72
CA LEU A 57 -13.71 13.64 22.42
C LEU A 57 -12.73 12.70 21.71
N ALA A 58 -12.02 13.17 20.67
CA ALA A 58 -11.03 12.37 19.95
C ALA A 58 -9.90 11.90 20.87
N ALA A 59 -9.35 12.79 21.71
CA ALA A 59 -8.30 12.45 22.67
C ALA A 59 -8.77 11.38 23.68
N SER A 60 -9.97 11.54 24.23
CA SER A 60 -10.54 10.59 25.20
C SER A 60 -10.79 9.23 24.57
N VAL A 61 -11.45 9.19 23.40
CA VAL A 61 -11.75 7.93 22.69
C VAL A 61 -10.47 7.22 22.24
N ALA A 62 -9.45 7.96 21.82
CA ALA A 62 -8.16 7.38 21.46
C ALA A 62 -7.45 6.79 22.69
N ALA A 63 -7.43 7.49 23.82
CA ALA A 63 -6.82 7.00 25.06
C ALA A 63 -7.50 5.71 25.56
N ASP A 64 -8.84 5.74 25.67
CA ASP A 64 -9.62 4.58 26.13
C ASP A 64 -9.57 3.40 25.14
N GLY A 65 -9.35 3.70 23.85
CA GLY A 65 -9.28 2.75 22.75
C GLY A 65 -7.89 2.14 22.52
N GLN A 66 -6.86 2.51 23.29
CA GLN A 66 -5.50 1.96 23.17
C GLN A 66 -5.06 1.10 24.36
N ASP A 67 -5.87 0.99 25.43
CA ASP A 67 -5.55 0.25 26.66
C ASP A 67 -5.71 -1.30 26.55
N GLY A 68 -5.41 -1.87 25.37
CA GLY A 68 -5.68 -3.27 25.03
C GLY A 68 -4.44 -4.13 24.72
N TYR A 69 -4.49 -5.42 25.10
CA TYR A 69 -3.50 -6.44 24.70
C TYR A 69 -3.80 -7.09 23.33
N VAL A 70 -4.97 -6.79 22.75
CA VAL A 70 -5.42 -7.22 21.42
C VAL A 70 -5.21 -6.05 20.46
N SER A 71 -4.92 -6.32 19.18
CA SER A 71 -4.87 -5.27 18.16
C SER A 71 -6.24 -4.59 18.03
N LEU A 72 -6.39 -3.41 18.64
CA LEU A 72 -7.65 -2.68 18.76
C LEU A 72 -7.65 -1.48 17.82
N THR A 73 -8.60 -1.44 16.89
CA THR A 73 -8.86 -0.28 16.04
C THR A 73 -10.13 0.40 16.53
N THR A 74 -10.07 1.70 16.83
CA THR A 74 -11.22 2.50 17.24
C THR A 74 -11.57 3.48 16.13
N VAL A 75 -12.83 3.48 15.73
CA VAL A 75 -13.38 4.35 14.68
C VAL A 75 -14.41 5.26 15.32
N LEU A 76 -14.07 6.53 15.48
CA LEU A 76 -14.99 7.57 15.96
C LEU A 76 -15.70 8.21 14.78
N GLN A 77 -17.04 8.10 14.76
CA GLN A 77 -17.93 8.70 13.77
C GLN A 77 -18.66 9.89 14.40
N ILE A 78 -18.53 11.04 13.76
CA ILE A 78 -19.11 12.31 14.20
C ILE A 78 -20.04 12.79 13.08
N PRO A 79 -21.36 12.83 13.33
CA PRO A 79 -22.30 13.26 12.31
C PRO A 79 -22.09 14.74 11.97
N GLY A 80 -22.22 15.08 10.69
CA GLY A 80 -22.26 16.45 10.21
C GLY A 80 -23.56 17.17 10.59
N GLU A 81 -23.50 18.50 10.67
CA GLU A 81 -24.70 19.34 10.60
C GLU A 81 -25.28 19.32 9.18
N PRO A 82 -26.59 19.64 9.00
CA PRO A 82 -27.17 19.79 7.68
C PRO A 82 -26.35 20.70 6.77
N GLY A 83 -25.79 20.14 5.69
CA GLY A 83 -24.94 20.86 4.73
C GLY A 83 -23.43 20.78 5.00
N THR A 84 -23.00 20.05 6.03
CA THR A 84 -21.60 19.75 6.32
C THR A 84 -21.34 18.24 6.23
N ALA A 85 -20.08 17.85 6.07
CA ALA A 85 -19.69 16.45 5.93
C ALA A 85 -19.74 15.67 7.26
N ASP A 86 -19.90 14.35 7.19
CA ASP A 86 -19.61 13.47 8.33
C ASP A 86 -18.10 13.36 8.55
N VAL A 87 -17.67 13.15 9.79
CA VAL A 87 -16.26 12.96 10.14
C VAL A 87 -16.03 11.57 10.71
N GLN A 88 -14.97 10.92 10.24
CA GLN A 88 -14.47 9.65 10.77
C GLN A 88 -13.01 9.82 11.21
N LEU A 89 -12.71 9.50 12.47
CA LEU A 89 -11.35 9.42 12.98
C LEU A 89 -11.03 7.97 13.30
N GLN A 90 -9.93 7.45 12.75
CA GLN A 90 -9.50 6.08 12.97
C GLN A 90 -8.20 6.04 13.76
N PHE A 91 -8.29 5.48 14.96
CA PHE A 91 -7.17 5.22 15.86
C PHE A 91 -6.83 3.75 15.78
N SER A 92 -5.57 3.42 15.52
CA SER A 92 -5.13 2.02 15.48
C SER A 92 -3.75 1.89 16.13
N PRO A 93 -3.29 0.68 16.44
CA PRO A 93 -1.91 0.49 16.87
C PRO A 93 -0.97 0.88 15.73
N LEU A 94 0.24 1.33 16.06
CA LEU A 94 1.29 1.63 15.08
C LEU A 94 1.53 0.40 14.19
N PRO A 95 1.31 0.49 12.87
CA PRO A 95 1.72 -0.56 11.96
C PRO A 95 3.25 -0.73 12.02
N ASN A 96 3.74 -1.97 11.89
CA ASN A 96 5.18 -2.21 11.82
C ASN A 96 5.83 -1.34 10.74
N GLY A 97 6.83 -0.54 11.10
CA GLY A 97 7.56 0.31 10.17
C GLY A 97 7.02 1.73 9.95
N VAL A 98 5.89 2.11 10.57
CA VAL A 98 5.44 3.51 10.55
C VAL A 98 6.12 4.31 11.66
N LEU A 99 6.79 5.39 11.29
CA LEU A 99 7.56 6.26 12.20
C LEU A 99 6.79 7.51 12.67
N THR A 100 5.60 7.76 12.11
CA THR A 100 4.84 8.98 12.35
C THR A 100 3.41 8.66 12.81
N SER A 101 3.06 9.19 13.99
CA SER A 101 1.69 9.21 14.53
C SER A 101 1.23 10.65 14.58
N VAL A 102 -0.03 10.89 14.22
CA VAL A 102 -0.70 12.17 14.40
C VAL A 102 -1.41 12.15 15.76
N GLU A 103 -1.32 13.25 16.51
CA GLU A 103 -2.06 13.37 17.77
C GLU A 103 -3.58 13.41 17.50
N PRO A 104 -4.42 12.73 18.31
CA PRO A 104 -5.86 12.68 18.10
C PRO A 104 -6.53 14.06 17.99
N GLU A 105 -6.02 15.05 18.71
CA GLU A 105 -6.51 16.44 18.68
C GLU A 105 -6.22 17.11 17.33
N ASP A 106 -5.03 16.88 16.76
CA ASP A 106 -4.65 17.40 15.45
C ASP A 106 -5.47 16.71 14.34
N MET A 107 -5.77 15.42 14.49
CA MET A 107 -6.68 14.70 13.58
C MET A 107 -8.08 15.30 13.59
N ALA A 108 -8.60 15.62 14.78
CA ALA A 108 -9.89 16.27 14.95
C ALA A 108 -9.92 17.67 14.31
N GLU A 109 -8.88 18.49 14.52
CA GLU A 109 -8.76 19.82 13.93
C GLU A 109 -8.68 19.77 12.40
N ALA A 110 -7.89 18.83 11.86
CA ALA A 110 -7.81 18.57 10.42
C ALA A 110 -9.17 18.20 9.82
N ALA A 111 -9.88 17.27 10.46
CA ALA A 111 -11.18 16.83 9.99
C ALA A 111 -12.20 17.97 9.98
N LEU A 112 -12.26 18.77 11.06
CA LEU A 112 -13.16 19.91 11.16
C LEU A 112 -12.86 20.99 10.11
N SER A 113 -11.58 21.27 9.85
CA SER A 113 -11.16 22.26 8.84
C SER A 113 -11.57 21.89 7.42
N LEU A 114 -11.67 20.59 7.13
CA LEU A 114 -12.11 20.07 5.84
C LEU A 114 -13.63 19.94 5.75
N ARG A 115 -14.28 19.54 6.85
CA ARG A 115 -15.72 19.22 6.91
C ARG A 115 -16.63 20.34 6.39
N ASP A 116 -16.21 21.58 6.60
CA ASP A 116 -16.99 22.77 6.30
C ASP A 116 -16.83 23.25 4.84
N LEU A 117 -15.99 22.59 4.04
CA LEU A 117 -15.86 22.91 2.61
C LEU A 117 -17.05 22.37 1.80
N PRO A 118 -17.56 23.16 0.82
CA PRO A 118 -18.73 22.78 0.04
C PRO A 118 -18.45 21.59 -0.88
N GLY A 119 -19.41 20.66 -0.96
CA GLY A 119 -19.34 19.51 -1.89
C GLY A 119 -18.66 18.25 -1.33
N ILE A 120 -18.24 18.29 -0.07
CA ILE A 120 -17.72 17.13 0.67
C ILE A 120 -18.88 16.42 1.38
N SER A 121 -18.93 15.08 1.28
CA SER A 121 -19.90 14.25 2.00
C SER A 121 -19.31 13.60 3.25
N SER A 122 -18.04 13.23 3.23
CA SER A 122 -17.35 12.70 4.42
C SER A 122 -15.86 13.03 4.44
N VAL A 123 -15.30 13.12 5.63
CA VAL A 123 -13.86 13.28 5.89
C VAL A 123 -13.40 12.13 6.78
N SER A 124 -12.34 11.43 6.39
CA SER A 124 -11.74 10.35 7.15
C SER A 124 -10.26 10.62 7.40
N VAL A 125 -9.87 10.66 8.67
CA VAL A 125 -8.48 10.88 9.10
C VAL A 125 -7.99 9.64 9.82
N LEU A 126 -6.85 9.12 9.37
CA LEU A 126 -6.18 7.97 9.97
C LEU A 126 -4.99 8.45 10.80
N GLN A 127 -4.74 7.78 11.91
CA GLN A 127 -3.67 8.17 12.84
C GLN A 127 -2.26 8.01 12.26
N HIS A 128 -2.08 7.11 11.29
CA HIS A 128 -0.77 6.63 10.85
C HIS A 128 -0.51 6.92 9.38
N GLY A 129 0.06 8.08 9.10
CA GLY A 129 0.81 8.35 7.86
C GLY A 129 0.06 8.24 6.53
N ASP A 130 -1.24 7.93 6.51
CA ASP A 130 -2.06 7.93 5.29
C ASP A 130 -2.60 9.34 4.98
N PRO A 131 -2.83 9.69 3.70
CA PRO A 131 -3.47 10.96 3.37
C PRO A 131 -4.88 11.04 3.99
N VAL A 132 -5.30 12.25 4.36
CA VAL A 132 -6.71 12.46 4.78
C VAL A 132 -7.61 12.17 3.59
N SER A 133 -8.59 11.29 3.77
CA SER A 133 -9.53 10.94 2.70
C SER A 133 -10.78 11.81 2.79
N VAL A 134 -11.18 12.39 1.66
CA VAL A 134 -12.33 13.27 1.53
C VAL A 134 -13.24 12.72 0.45
N THR A 135 -14.46 12.34 0.81
CA THR A 135 -15.43 11.83 -0.17
C THR A 135 -16.18 13.00 -0.80
N VAL A 136 -16.27 12.98 -2.13
CA VAL A 136 -16.97 14.00 -2.92
C VAL A 136 -17.97 13.33 -3.87
N ALA A 137 -19.01 14.05 -4.26
CA ALA A 137 -20.08 13.49 -5.08
C ALA A 137 -19.67 13.19 -6.53
N SER A 138 -18.66 13.89 -7.05
CA SER A 138 -18.24 13.77 -8.47
C SER A 138 -16.81 14.28 -8.66
N PRO A 139 -16.03 13.72 -9.61
CA PRO A 139 -14.70 14.23 -9.93
C PRO A 139 -14.71 15.68 -10.42
N ALA A 140 -15.84 16.17 -10.95
CA ALA A 140 -15.99 17.56 -11.38
C ALA A 140 -15.70 18.58 -10.25
N THR A 141 -15.88 18.16 -8.99
CA THR A 141 -15.61 19.01 -7.81
C THR A 141 -14.12 19.18 -7.51
N TRP A 142 -13.24 18.32 -8.05
CA TRP A 142 -11.81 18.34 -7.76
C TRP A 142 -11.16 19.67 -8.13
N THR A 143 -11.58 20.25 -9.27
CA THR A 143 -11.08 21.52 -9.78
C THR A 143 -11.22 22.67 -8.78
N ASP A 144 -12.35 22.72 -8.07
CA ASP A 144 -12.64 23.79 -7.11
C ASP A 144 -12.16 23.43 -5.70
N LEU A 145 -12.25 22.15 -5.31
CA LEU A 145 -11.87 21.70 -3.97
C LEU A 145 -10.36 21.65 -3.74
N ALA A 146 -9.56 21.21 -4.72
CA ALA A 146 -8.11 21.13 -4.56
C ALA A 146 -7.47 22.50 -4.19
N PRO A 147 -7.77 23.63 -4.86
CA PRO A 147 -7.25 24.93 -4.45
C PRO A 147 -7.83 25.40 -3.11
N ALA A 148 -9.10 25.11 -2.81
CA ALA A 148 -9.71 25.47 -1.52
C ALA A 148 -9.01 24.76 -0.35
N ILE A 149 -8.69 23.47 -0.51
CA ILE A 149 -7.98 22.67 0.49
C ILE A 149 -6.53 23.14 0.63
N ARG A 150 -5.85 23.46 -0.48
CA ARG A 150 -4.49 24.04 -0.45
C ARG A 150 -4.41 25.37 0.28
N ALA A 151 -5.52 26.10 0.36
CA ALA A 151 -5.62 27.37 1.08
C ALA A 151 -5.86 27.20 2.60
N ILE A 152 -6.13 25.98 3.08
CA ILE A 152 -6.30 25.71 4.52
C ILE A 152 -4.97 25.98 5.25
N PRO A 153 -4.98 26.77 6.34
CA PRO A 153 -3.79 26.96 7.17
C PRO A 153 -3.20 25.63 7.65
N GLY A 154 -1.89 25.46 7.47
CA GLY A 154 -1.19 24.24 7.90
C GLY A 154 -1.24 23.07 6.90
N PHE A 155 -1.96 23.21 5.78
CA PHE A 155 -1.92 22.21 4.70
C PHE A 155 -0.49 21.96 4.22
N GLY A 156 -0.11 20.68 4.07
CA GLY A 156 1.26 20.27 3.80
C GLY A 156 2.07 19.89 5.05
N SER A 157 1.46 19.93 6.22
CA SER A 157 2.10 19.54 7.48
C SER A 157 1.14 18.81 8.43
N GLY A 158 1.69 18.08 9.41
CA GLY A 158 0.93 17.41 10.46
C GLY A 158 -0.15 16.48 9.91
N ALA A 159 -1.36 16.59 10.47
CA ALA A 159 -2.53 15.79 10.11
C ALA A 159 -3.02 16.00 8.67
N VAL A 160 -2.72 17.15 8.04
CA VAL A 160 -3.14 17.50 6.67
C VAL A 160 -1.94 17.67 5.73
N SER A 161 -0.96 16.76 5.85
CA SER A 161 0.21 16.76 4.96
C SER A 161 -0.15 16.52 3.49
N SER A 162 -1.20 15.75 3.26
CA SER A 162 -1.74 15.41 1.93
C SER A 162 -3.20 14.98 2.07
N VAL A 163 -3.99 15.19 1.02
CA VAL A 163 -5.41 14.84 0.97
C VAL A 163 -5.69 13.98 -0.26
N THR A 164 -6.53 12.97 -0.11
CA THR A 164 -7.09 12.18 -1.21
C THR A 164 -8.57 12.54 -1.36
N LEU A 165 -8.95 13.14 -2.49
CA LEU A 165 -10.35 13.24 -2.89
C LEU A 165 -10.78 11.91 -3.48
N ALA A 166 -11.85 11.32 -2.97
CA ALA A 166 -12.42 10.07 -3.44
C ALA A 166 -13.85 10.28 -3.94
N THR A 167 -14.15 9.78 -5.12
CA THR A 167 -15.52 9.67 -5.64
C THR A 167 -15.87 8.20 -5.74
N GLN A 168 -16.98 7.80 -5.14
CA GLN A 168 -17.53 6.45 -5.31
C GLN A 168 -18.40 6.41 -6.57
N HIS A 169 -18.21 5.39 -7.41
CA HIS A 169 -19.12 5.08 -8.51
C HIS A 169 -20.05 3.93 -8.13
N ASP A 170 -21.23 3.88 -8.75
CA ASP A 170 -22.27 2.87 -8.47
C ASP A 170 -21.79 1.42 -8.67
N THR A 171 -20.71 1.20 -9.43
CA THR A 171 -20.14 -0.11 -9.76
C THR A 171 -19.13 -0.62 -8.72
N GLY A 172 -18.88 0.12 -7.64
CA GLY A 172 -17.84 -0.19 -6.66
C GLY A 172 -16.43 0.22 -7.08
N GLU A 173 -16.26 0.79 -8.27
CA GLU A 173 -15.05 1.50 -8.66
C GLU A 173 -15.02 2.89 -8.02
N SER A 174 -13.82 3.43 -7.84
CA SER A 174 -13.63 4.78 -7.31
C SER A 174 -12.63 5.56 -8.14
N SER A 175 -12.89 6.85 -8.31
CA SER A 175 -11.88 7.79 -8.79
C SER A 175 -11.25 8.51 -7.62
N THR A 176 -9.93 8.58 -7.58
CA THR A 176 -9.16 9.19 -6.50
C THR A 176 -8.13 10.19 -7.03
N LEU A 177 -7.98 11.30 -6.30
CA LEU A 177 -6.97 12.32 -6.53
C LEU A 177 -6.24 12.59 -5.21
N THR A 178 -5.03 12.07 -5.07
CA THR A 178 -4.15 12.38 -3.93
C THR A 178 -3.25 13.56 -4.27
N PHE A 179 -3.28 14.59 -3.43
CA PHE A 179 -2.51 15.81 -3.63
C PHE A 179 -1.93 16.36 -2.33
N ASP A 180 -0.82 17.07 -2.49
CA ASP A 180 -0.12 17.82 -1.46
C ASP A 180 0.03 19.29 -1.95
N PRO A 181 0.80 20.15 -1.25
CA PRO A 181 1.00 21.54 -1.70
C PRO A 181 1.64 21.69 -3.08
N ARG A 182 2.35 20.68 -3.60
CA ARG A 182 3.17 20.72 -4.81
C ARG A 182 2.69 19.78 -5.93
N SER A 183 2.01 18.69 -5.59
CA SER A 183 1.62 17.60 -6.48
C SER A 183 0.12 17.32 -6.40
N PRO A 184 -0.59 17.08 -7.52
CA PRO A 184 -0.16 17.45 -8.86
C PRO A 184 -0.08 18.99 -9.01
N ALA A 185 0.49 19.47 -10.11
CA ALA A 185 0.39 20.89 -10.47
C ALA A 185 -1.09 21.35 -10.47
N ALA A 186 -1.36 22.62 -10.14
CA ALA A 186 -2.72 23.13 -10.07
C ALA A 186 -3.44 23.01 -11.42
N GLU A 187 -2.69 23.18 -12.50
CA GLU A 187 -3.09 23.11 -13.90
C GLU A 187 -3.45 21.68 -14.34
N LEU A 188 -2.88 20.65 -13.68
CA LEU A 188 -3.18 19.25 -13.97
C LEU A 188 -4.52 18.80 -13.34
N VAL A 189 -4.96 19.43 -12.25
CA VAL A 189 -6.21 19.03 -11.56
C VAL A 189 -7.45 19.12 -12.48
N PRO A 190 -7.69 20.22 -13.23
CA PRO A 190 -8.77 20.27 -14.22
C PRO A 190 -8.72 19.15 -15.26
N VAL A 191 -7.53 18.82 -15.75
CA VAL A 191 -7.34 17.74 -16.73
C VAL A 191 -7.74 16.38 -16.14
N LEU A 192 -7.30 16.09 -14.90
CA LEU A 192 -7.64 14.84 -14.21
C LEU A 192 -9.14 14.74 -13.92
N SER A 193 -9.77 15.85 -13.50
CA SER A 193 -11.22 15.97 -13.33
C SER A 193 -11.97 15.66 -14.63
N GLU A 194 -11.57 16.26 -15.74
CA GLU A 194 -12.20 16.03 -17.05
C GLU A 194 -12.03 14.60 -17.55
N ILE A 195 -10.87 13.98 -17.34
CA ILE A 195 -10.64 12.57 -17.69
C ILE A 195 -11.51 11.68 -16.80
N ALA A 196 -11.56 11.92 -15.49
CA ALA A 196 -12.36 11.13 -14.56
C ALA A 196 -13.88 11.25 -14.81
N ALA A 197 -14.34 12.36 -15.40
CA ALA A 197 -15.72 12.57 -15.82
C ALA A 197 -16.01 12.12 -17.26
N ALA A 198 -15.00 11.68 -18.02
CA ALA A 198 -15.16 11.35 -19.43
C ALA A 198 -15.95 10.04 -19.62
N LYS A 199 -16.82 10.03 -20.64
CA LYS A 199 -17.60 8.84 -20.98
C LYS A 199 -16.67 7.66 -21.34
N GLY A 200 -16.89 6.52 -20.70
CA GLY A 200 -16.12 5.30 -20.93
C GLY A 200 -14.85 5.19 -20.08
N VAL A 201 -14.63 6.14 -19.15
CA VAL A 201 -13.65 6.01 -18.05
C VAL A 201 -14.40 5.48 -16.83
N THR A 202 -13.88 4.42 -16.22
CA THR A 202 -14.51 3.74 -15.07
C THR A 202 -13.85 4.13 -13.76
N SER A 203 -12.53 4.31 -13.77
CA SER A 203 -11.77 4.79 -12.62
C SER A 203 -10.53 5.59 -13.03
N VAL A 204 -10.20 6.59 -12.22
CA VAL A 204 -8.97 7.37 -12.31
C VAL A 204 -8.34 7.40 -10.93
N SER A 205 -7.09 6.98 -10.79
CA SER A 205 -6.35 7.05 -9.54
C SER A 205 -5.06 7.82 -9.77
N PHE A 206 -4.97 9.02 -9.21
CA PHE A 206 -3.72 9.78 -9.18
C PHE A 206 -3.09 9.71 -7.79
N ASN A 207 -1.87 9.18 -7.74
CA ASN A 207 -1.03 9.16 -6.54
C ASN A 207 0.06 10.21 -6.70
N GLY A 208 -0.06 11.30 -5.94
CA GLY A 208 0.97 12.33 -5.84
C GLY A 208 2.22 11.85 -5.10
N VAL A 209 3.15 12.78 -4.87
CA VAL A 209 4.33 12.50 -4.03
C VAL A 209 3.91 12.39 -2.57
N ASP A 210 4.03 11.20 -1.98
CA ASP A 210 3.90 11.03 -0.53
C ASP A 210 5.28 11.20 0.11
N THR A 211 5.53 12.40 0.64
CA THR A 211 6.79 12.74 1.32
C THR A 211 6.98 12.04 2.67
N ARG A 212 6.05 11.19 3.10
CA ARG A 212 6.13 10.42 4.35
C ARG A 212 6.72 9.02 4.15
N LYS A 213 6.82 8.54 2.91
CA LYS A 213 7.40 7.24 2.54
C LYS A 213 8.85 7.43 2.07
N GLU A 214 9.67 6.37 2.12
CA GLU A 214 11.07 6.45 1.71
C GLU A 214 11.22 7.12 0.32
N PHE A 215 11.98 8.21 0.31
CA PHE A 215 12.00 9.21 -0.76
C PHE A 215 12.64 8.74 -2.08
N SER A 216 13.30 7.58 -2.10
CA SER A 216 14.18 7.15 -3.20
C SER A 216 13.46 6.64 -4.45
N ALA A 217 12.12 6.44 -4.43
CA ALA A 217 11.41 5.78 -5.53
C ALA A 217 10.02 6.35 -5.92
N TRP A 218 9.65 7.57 -5.53
CA TRP A 218 8.27 8.05 -5.74
C TRP A 218 8.14 9.06 -6.89
N ARG A 219 8.08 8.54 -8.12
CA ARG A 219 7.48 9.26 -9.25
C ARG A 219 5.96 9.24 -9.08
N PRO A 220 5.25 10.39 -9.19
CA PRO A 220 3.80 10.39 -9.19
C PRO A 220 3.25 9.44 -10.26
N SER A 221 2.11 8.82 -9.99
CA SER A 221 1.52 7.84 -10.91
C SER A 221 0.04 8.10 -11.14
N LEU A 222 -0.37 7.98 -12.39
CA LEU A 222 -1.74 8.07 -12.83
C LEU A 222 -2.19 6.72 -13.41
N ARG A 223 -3.20 6.10 -12.81
CA ARG A 223 -3.87 4.95 -13.40
C ARG A 223 -5.25 5.36 -13.91
N VAL A 224 -5.55 5.01 -15.16
CA VAL A 224 -6.86 5.21 -15.76
C VAL A 224 -7.39 3.88 -16.28
N THR A 225 -8.60 3.53 -15.86
CA THR A 225 -9.33 2.36 -16.34
C THR A 225 -10.48 2.81 -17.23
N VAL A 226 -10.66 2.15 -18.37
CA VAL A 226 -11.69 2.48 -19.35
C VAL A 226 -12.44 1.24 -19.84
N ASP A 227 -13.63 1.44 -20.39
CA ASP A 227 -14.48 0.34 -20.88
C ASP A 227 -14.02 -0.25 -22.22
N THR A 228 -13.27 0.52 -23.02
CA THR A 228 -12.97 0.13 -24.41
C THR A 228 -11.54 0.46 -24.81
N ARG A 229 -11.00 -0.32 -25.76
CA ARG A 229 -9.69 -0.05 -26.37
C ARG A 229 -9.63 1.32 -27.05
N SER A 230 -10.72 1.76 -27.68
CA SER A 230 -10.80 3.07 -28.31
C SER A 230 -10.71 4.21 -27.28
N ALA A 231 -11.44 4.09 -26.16
CA ALA A 231 -11.34 5.04 -25.05
C ALA A 231 -9.91 5.08 -24.46
N ARG A 232 -9.25 3.91 -24.36
CA ARG A 232 -7.87 3.81 -23.87
C ARG A 232 -6.91 4.61 -24.73
N GLY A 233 -7.03 4.47 -26.05
CA GLY A 233 -6.22 5.22 -27.02
C GLY A 233 -6.47 6.73 -26.94
N LEU A 234 -7.71 7.17 -26.76
CA LEU A 234 -8.06 8.58 -26.60
C LEU A 234 -7.50 9.17 -25.30
N VAL A 235 -7.62 8.44 -24.17
CA VAL A 235 -7.04 8.85 -22.89
C VAL A 235 -5.53 8.94 -23.00
N ALA A 236 -4.86 7.92 -23.54
CA ALA A 236 -3.41 7.94 -23.70
C ALA A 236 -2.96 9.11 -24.59
N ALA A 237 -3.60 9.32 -25.74
CA ALA A 237 -3.29 10.44 -26.63
C ALA A 237 -3.44 11.80 -25.93
N ARG A 238 -4.48 11.97 -25.11
CA ARG A 238 -4.68 13.17 -24.30
C ARG A 238 -3.57 13.36 -23.27
N LEU A 239 -3.19 12.31 -22.55
CA LEU A 239 -2.14 12.35 -21.53
C LEU A 239 -0.75 12.61 -22.12
N THR A 240 -0.44 12.05 -23.29
CA THR A 240 0.83 12.30 -23.99
C THR A 240 0.89 13.66 -24.69
N GLY A 241 -0.27 14.27 -24.95
CA GLY A 241 -0.40 15.56 -25.63
C GLY A 241 -0.50 16.77 -24.68
N LEU A 242 -0.28 16.57 -23.39
CA LEU A 242 -0.25 17.67 -22.41
C LEU A 242 1.00 18.54 -22.63
N ASP A 243 0.84 19.85 -22.50
CA ASP A 243 1.97 20.77 -22.49
C ASP A 243 2.81 20.57 -21.22
N ASP A 244 4.08 20.98 -21.26
CA ASP A 244 4.99 20.86 -20.11
C ASP A 244 4.47 21.62 -18.87
N SER A 245 3.78 22.75 -19.07
CA SER A 245 3.16 23.52 -17.99
C SER A 245 2.05 22.76 -17.27
N ASP A 246 1.39 21.83 -17.96
CA ASP A 246 0.22 21.11 -17.45
C ASP A 246 0.60 19.74 -16.90
N SER A 247 1.79 19.25 -17.25
CA SER A 247 2.26 17.89 -16.95
C SER A 247 3.43 17.84 -15.96
N SER A 248 4.06 18.98 -15.67
CA SER A 248 5.19 19.08 -14.76
C SER A 248 4.96 20.11 -13.66
N ALA A 249 5.47 19.82 -12.46
CA ALA A 249 5.56 20.76 -11.36
C ALA A 249 7.03 20.98 -11.03
N ASN A 250 7.43 22.23 -10.80
CA ASN A 250 8.83 22.57 -10.53
C ASN A 250 9.39 21.76 -9.35
N GLY A 251 10.47 21.02 -9.60
CA GLY A 251 11.16 20.22 -8.59
C GLY A 251 10.47 18.90 -8.24
N LEU A 252 9.46 18.46 -9.01
CA LEU A 252 8.87 17.14 -8.91
C LEU A 252 9.13 16.31 -10.19
N PRO A 253 9.32 14.99 -10.07
CA PRO A 253 9.41 14.13 -11.23
C PRO A 253 8.08 14.15 -12.02
N ARG A 254 8.17 14.09 -13.34
CA ARG A 254 7.02 13.96 -14.24
C ARG A 254 6.23 12.70 -13.90
N ALA A 255 4.92 12.83 -13.79
CA ALA A 255 4.10 11.68 -13.44
C ALA A 255 4.14 10.60 -14.55
N SER A 256 4.28 9.34 -14.13
CA SER A 256 4.03 8.19 -15.01
C SER A 256 2.52 7.97 -15.15
N PHE A 257 2.08 7.35 -16.23
CA PHE A 257 0.70 6.93 -16.37
C PHE A 257 0.56 5.52 -16.95
N THR A 258 -0.57 4.89 -16.62
CA THR A 258 -1.04 3.64 -17.21
C THR A 258 -2.52 3.79 -17.56
N ALA A 259 -2.87 3.60 -18.83
CA ALA A 259 -4.25 3.50 -19.30
C ALA A 259 -4.58 2.04 -19.66
N SER A 260 -5.60 1.47 -19.04
CA SER A 260 -5.97 0.05 -19.13
C SER A 260 -7.46 -0.15 -19.41
N THR A 261 -7.85 -1.34 -19.88
CA THR A 261 -9.28 -1.71 -20.03
C THR A 261 -9.80 -2.57 -18.87
N GLY A 262 -9.12 -2.60 -17.72
CA GLY A 262 -9.52 -3.38 -16.54
C GLY A 262 -9.47 -4.90 -16.70
N GLY A 263 -8.92 -5.42 -17.81
CA GLY A 263 -8.78 -6.85 -18.08
C GLY A 263 -7.48 -7.44 -17.51
N ILE A 264 -7.39 -8.77 -17.46
CA ILE A 264 -6.25 -9.53 -16.91
C ILE A 264 -4.97 -9.38 -17.77
N ASP A 265 -5.11 -8.94 -19.02
CA ASP A 265 -3.99 -8.83 -19.96
C ASP A 265 -3.27 -7.48 -19.86
N ALA A 266 -2.39 -7.36 -18.87
CA ALA A 266 -1.54 -6.18 -18.64
C ALA A 266 -0.62 -5.84 -19.84
N SER A 267 -0.41 -6.77 -20.79
CA SER A 267 0.40 -6.53 -21.98
C SER A 267 -0.25 -5.55 -22.96
N GLN A 268 -1.55 -5.27 -22.80
CA GLN A 268 -2.28 -4.32 -23.63
C GLN A 268 -2.34 -2.92 -23.03
N ASP A 269 -1.81 -2.70 -21.83
CA ASP A 269 -1.83 -1.39 -21.19
C ASP A 269 -0.96 -0.39 -21.95
N LEU A 270 -1.45 0.86 -22.06
CA LEU A 270 -0.66 1.96 -22.60
C LEU A 270 0.03 2.66 -21.42
N ARG A 271 1.36 2.58 -21.40
CA ARG A 271 2.21 3.18 -20.36
C ARG A 271 3.05 4.31 -20.94
N GLY A 272 3.31 5.33 -20.13
CA GLY A 272 4.14 6.46 -20.53
C GLY A 272 4.29 7.50 -19.44
N TYR A 273 4.69 8.70 -19.83
CA TYR A 273 4.86 9.85 -18.95
C TYR A 273 3.99 11.00 -19.44
N LEU A 274 3.39 11.77 -18.52
CA LEU A 274 2.52 12.88 -18.89
C LEU A 274 3.24 13.89 -19.78
N GLY A 275 2.63 14.27 -20.90
CA GLY A 275 3.20 15.23 -21.86
C GLY A 275 4.33 14.69 -22.75
N LEU A 276 4.67 13.39 -22.66
CA LEU A 276 5.66 12.76 -23.53
C LEU A 276 5.01 11.74 -24.47
N PRO A 277 5.51 11.57 -25.71
CA PRO A 277 5.05 10.52 -26.61
C PRO A 277 5.12 9.12 -25.99
N LEU A 278 4.21 8.23 -26.40
CA LEU A 278 4.28 6.82 -26.02
C LEU A 278 5.62 6.21 -26.48
N GLY A 279 6.27 5.46 -25.60
CA GLY A 279 7.57 4.85 -25.86
C GLY A 279 8.78 5.77 -25.62
N SER A 280 8.57 7.00 -25.13
CA SER A 280 9.67 7.80 -24.59
C SER A 280 10.39 7.06 -23.46
N ALA A 281 11.71 7.18 -23.43
CA ALA A 281 12.54 6.71 -22.32
C ALA A 281 12.14 7.40 -21.01
N GLU A 282 12.48 6.79 -19.86
CA GLU A 282 12.25 7.42 -18.56
C GLU A 282 12.96 8.79 -18.49
N PRO A 283 12.24 9.86 -18.09
CA PRO A 283 12.87 11.15 -17.86
C PRO A 283 13.87 11.10 -16.71
N ASP A 284 15.05 11.70 -16.91
CA ASP A 284 16.06 11.91 -15.88
C ASP A 284 15.69 13.10 -14.99
N ASP A 285 14.58 12.98 -14.28
CA ASP A 285 13.97 14.01 -13.43
C ASP A 285 13.60 13.50 -12.03
N ARG A 286 14.15 12.34 -11.66
CA ARG A 286 14.01 11.80 -10.30
C ARG A 286 14.57 12.83 -9.31
N MET A 287 13.97 12.95 -8.13
CA MET A 287 14.40 13.93 -7.12
C MET A 287 15.84 13.64 -6.66
N THR A 288 16.82 14.26 -7.32
CA THR A 288 18.22 14.25 -6.89
C THR A 288 18.48 15.49 -6.00
N GLY A 289 18.96 15.30 -4.76
CA GLY A 289 19.59 16.38 -3.99
C GLY A 289 18.82 16.99 -2.80
N LEU A 290 18.03 16.23 -2.02
CA LEU A 290 17.59 16.68 -0.69
C LEU A 290 18.68 16.43 0.37
N PRO A 291 18.84 17.29 1.41
CA PRO A 291 19.87 17.10 2.43
C PRO A 291 19.58 15.80 3.20
N GLY A 292 20.48 14.81 3.09
CA GLY A 292 20.31 13.47 3.67
C GLY A 292 19.76 12.41 2.70
N ALA A 293 19.32 12.81 1.50
CA ALA A 293 19.05 11.87 0.42
C ALA A 293 20.36 11.53 -0.27
N VAL A 294 20.90 10.35 0.00
CA VAL A 294 21.89 9.72 -0.87
C VAL A 294 21.12 9.36 -2.14
N PRO A 295 21.46 9.91 -3.33
CA PRO A 295 20.93 9.36 -4.58
C PRO A 295 21.16 7.85 -4.52
N PRO A 296 20.26 6.96 -5.00
CA PRO A 296 20.70 5.61 -5.29
C PRO A 296 21.92 5.81 -6.20
N ALA A 297 23.10 5.42 -5.71
CA ALA A 297 24.31 5.52 -6.49
C ALA A 297 23.95 4.89 -7.84
N ALA A 298 24.28 5.56 -8.95
CA ALA A 298 24.34 4.88 -10.23
C ALA A 298 25.03 3.55 -9.93
N VAL A 299 24.29 2.44 -10.05
CA VAL A 299 24.76 1.20 -9.45
C VAL A 299 26.06 0.91 -10.14
N ASP A 300 27.14 0.81 -9.36
CA ASP A 300 28.41 0.38 -9.92
C ASP A 300 28.13 -0.98 -10.57
N PRO A 301 28.26 -1.14 -11.90
CA PRO A 301 27.95 -2.40 -12.55
C PRO A 301 28.76 -3.56 -11.95
N ALA A 302 29.93 -3.27 -11.37
CA ALA A 302 30.71 -4.24 -10.62
C ALA A 302 30.07 -4.63 -9.28
N ALA A 303 29.41 -3.69 -8.58
CA ALA A 303 28.67 -3.96 -7.36
C ALA A 303 27.35 -4.72 -7.63
N ALA A 304 26.63 -4.39 -8.70
CA ALA A 304 25.45 -5.15 -9.14
C ALA A 304 25.83 -6.60 -9.48
N ALA A 305 26.88 -6.78 -10.29
CA ALA A 305 27.39 -8.10 -10.64
C ALA A 305 27.86 -8.89 -9.40
N ALA A 306 28.55 -8.24 -8.47
CA ALA A 306 28.98 -8.88 -7.22
C ALA A 306 27.79 -9.29 -6.34
N ARG A 307 26.72 -8.50 -6.33
CA ARG A 307 25.50 -8.83 -5.60
C ARG A 307 24.77 -10.03 -6.23
N LEU A 308 24.61 -10.05 -7.55
CA LEU A 308 24.00 -11.17 -8.28
C LEU A 308 24.76 -12.48 -8.05
N GLU A 309 26.10 -12.46 -7.99
CA GLU A 309 26.88 -13.65 -7.66
C GLU A 309 26.73 -14.08 -6.20
N LEU A 310 26.60 -13.12 -5.27
CA LEU A 310 26.31 -13.43 -3.86
C LEU A 310 24.92 -14.05 -3.70
N ASP A 311 23.91 -13.51 -4.38
CA ASP A 311 22.54 -14.02 -4.36
C ASP A 311 22.48 -15.41 -5.03
N ARG A 312 23.24 -15.64 -6.11
CA ARG A 312 23.39 -16.98 -6.72
C ARG A 312 24.00 -17.98 -5.76
N ALA A 313 25.06 -17.60 -5.05
CA ALA A 313 25.69 -18.46 -4.05
C ALA A 313 24.73 -18.78 -2.90
N LEU A 314 23.99 -17.79 -2.41
CA LEU A 314 22.98 -17.93 -1.36
C LEU A 314 21.86 -18.90 -1.78
N VAL A 315 21.25 -18.66 -2.95
CA VAL A 315 20.16 -19.50 -3.48
C VAL A 315 20.65 -20.93 -3.70
N THR A 316 21.84 -21.12 -4.27
CA THR A 316 22.43 -22.45 -4.46
C THR A 316 22.64 -23.17 -3.12
N ALA A 317 23.25 -22.49 -2.14
CA ALA A 317 23.50 -23.06 -0.83
C ALA A 317 22.20 -23.44 -0.10
N LEU A 318 21.15 -22.64 -0.22
CA LEU A 318 19.85 -22.92 0.38
C LEU A 318 19.19 -24.16 -0.25
N LEU A 319 19.21 -24.29 -1.57
CA LEU A 319 18.65 -25.45 -2.26
C LEU A 319 19.45 -26.74 -1.96
N ASP A 320 20.78 -26.63 -1.86
CA ASP A 320 21.64 -27.75 -1.45
C ASP A 320 21.36 -28.17 0.00
N ALA A 321 21.25 -27.21 0.92
CA ALA A 321 20.94 -27.48 2.32
C ALA A 321 19.56 -28.14 2.49
N ALA A 322 18.57 -27.75 1.68
CA ALA A 322 17.26 -28.40 1.68
C ALA A 322 17.34 -29.86 1.20
N GLY A 323 18.16 -30.15 0.18
CA GLY A 323 18.43 -31.52 -0.25
C GLY A 323 19.16 -32.34 0.81
N ASP A 324 20.11 -31.74 1.53
CA ASP A 324 20.81 -32.38 2.64
C ASP A 324 19.86 -32.69 3.81
N ALA A 325 18.98 -31.74 4.16
CA ALA A 325 17.96 -31.94 5.19
C ALA A 325 16.95 -33.04 4.82
N ALA A 326 16.60 -33.14 3.54
CA ALA A 326 15.73 -34.20 3.02
C ALA A 326 16.41 -35.57 2.89
N GLY A 327 17.73 -35.65 3.01
CA GLY A 327 18.52 -36.88 2.84
C GLY A 327 18.77 -37.31 1.39
N ILE A 328 18.25 -36.57 0.40
CA ILE A 328 18.52 -36.75 -1.04
C ILE A 328 18.46 -35.39 -1.75
N ARG A 329 19.37 -35.16 -2.69
CA ARG A 329 19.40 -33.93 -3.49
C ARG A 329 18.70 -34.12 -4.84
N GLY A 330 17.90 -33.15 -5.25
CA GLY A 330 17.37 -33.03 -6.61
C GLY A 330 18.25 -32.12 -7.50
N PRO A 331 18.09 -32.15 -8.83
CA PRO A 331 18.78 -31.24 -9.72
C PRO A 331 18.22 -29.81 -9.54
N ALA A 332 18.98 -28.95 -8.86
CA ALA A 332 18.62 -27.55 -8.70
C ALA A 332 18.87 -26.77 -10.00
N SER A 333 17.92 -25.93 -10.38
CA SER A 333 18.07 -24.94 -11.44
C SER A 333 18.18 -23.56 -10.79
N VAL A 334 19.28 -22.86 -11.02
CA VAL A 334 19.49 -21.49 -10.55
C VAL A 334 19.82 -20.61 -11.76
N THR A 335 19.01 -19.61 -12.02
CA THR A 335 19.10 -18.71 -13.17
C THR A 335 19.04 -17.26 -12.73
N THR A 336 19.56 -16.36 -13.58
CA THR A 336 19.37 -14.92 -13.43
C THR A 336 18.33 -14.49 -14.46
N GLU A 337 17.28 -13.81 -14.01
CA GLU A 337 16.17 -13.36 -14.85
C GLU A 337 15.88 -11.87 -14.63
N THR A 338 15.31 -11.23 -15.64
CA THR A 338 14.85 -9.85 -15.53
C THR A 338 13.63 -9.79 -14.60
N CYS A 339 13.63 -8.82 -13.70
CA CYS A 339 12.50 -8.53 -12.83
C CYS A 339 11.25 -8.10 -13.61
N VAL A 340 10.09 -8.18 -12.95
CA VAL A 340 8.77 -7.86 -13.55
C VAL A 340 8.71 -6.44 -14.14
N ASP A 341 9.53 -5.52 -13.61
CA ASP A 341 9.61 -4.12 -14.05
C ASP A 341 10.56 -3.89 -15.25
N GLY A 342 11.28 -4.93 -15.71
CA GLY A 342 12.01 -4.94 -16.99
C GLY A 342 13.41 -4.34 -16.99
N GLU A 343 13.83 -3.64 -15.95
CA GLU A 343 15.14 -2.97 -15.88
C GLU A 343 16.14 -3.62 -14.91
N ASN A 344 15.65 -4.42 -13.96
CA ASN A 344 16.46 -5.04 -12.90
C ASN A 344 16.65 -6.53 -13.15
N GLU A 345 17.66 -7.12 -12.52
CA GLU A 345 17.89 -8.58 -12.55
C GLU A 345 17.70 -9.19 -11.16
N GLN A 346 17.18 -10.42 -11.11
CA GLN A 346 17.08 -11.20 -9.88
C GLN A 346 17.55 -12.63 -10.11
N VAL A 347 18.05 -13.27 -9.04
CA VAL A 347 18.37 -14.69 -9.06
C VAL A 347 17.12 -15.49 -8.65
N GLN A 348 16.78 -16.48 -9.45
CA GLN A 348 15.73 -17.45 -9.15
C GLN A 348 16.31 -18.85 -9.07
N GLY A 349 15.82 -19.63 -8.10
CA GLY A 349 16.21 -21.01 -7.87
C GLY A 349 14.99 -21.90 -7.73
N ALA A 350 15.04 -23.10 -8.31
CA ALA A 350 14.02 -24.11 -8.12
C ALA A 350 14.64 -25.50 -8.06
N VAL A 351 14.06 -26.37 -7.23
CA VAL A 351 14.41 -27.79 -7.17
C VAL A 351 13.16 -28.63 -6.92
N VAL A 352 13.14 -29.84 -7.47
CA VAL A 352 12.24 -30.91 -7.04
C VAL A 352 13.11 -32.00 -6.42
N ILE A 353 12.99 -32.17 -5.11
CA ILE A 353 13.70 -33.19 -4.33
C ILE A 353 12.91 -34.51 -4.48
N PRO A 354 13.49 -35.56 -5.08
CA PRO A 354 12.77 -36.80 -5.41
C PRO A 354 12.67 -37.73 -4.20
N ILE A 355 12.03 -37.27 -3.11
CA ILE A 355 12.00 -37.98 -1.82
C ILE A 355 11.42 -39.40 -1.91
N PHE A 356 10.53 -39.65 -2.88
CA PHE A 356 9.92 -40.96 -3.10
C PHE A 356 10.88 -42.03 -3.64
N GLU A 357 12.11 -41.67 -4.00
CA GLU A 357 13.17 -42.64 -4.31
C GLU A 357 13.71 -43.34 -3.05
N ILE A 358 13.58 -42.71 -1.88
CA ILE A 358 14.16 -43.19 -0.62
C ILE A 358 13.14 -43.35 0.53
N ALA A 359 11.93 -42.80 0.40
CA ALA A 359 10.90 -42.87 1.43
C ALA A 359 9.49 -43.01 0.83
N ASP A 360 8.57 -43.64 1.56
CA ASP A 360 7.17 -43.81 1.13
C ASP A 360 6.30 -42.55 1.35
N SER A 361 6.80 -41.56 2.09
CA SER A 361 6.13 -40.27 2.35
C SER A 361 7.13 -39.12 2.28
N ALA A 362 6.63 -37.92 1.96
CA ALA A 362 7.38 -36.67 1.96
C ALA A 362 7.33 -35.93 3.31
N ASP A 363 6.48 -36.34 4.26
CA ASP A 363 6.20 -35.58 5.48
C ASP A 363 7.45 -35.36 6.33
N GLU A 364 8.24 -36.41 6.57
CA GLU A 364 9.45 -36.33 7.40
C GLU A 364 10.52 -35.41 6.79
N ALA A 365 10.71 -35.46 5.47
CA ALA A 365 11.64 -34.57 4.77
C ALA A 365 11.14 -33.12 4.72
N PHE A 366 9.83 -32.93 4.56
CA PHE A 366 9.22 -31.60 4.60
C PHE A 366 9.40 -30.95 5.98
N ASP A 367 9.16 -31.71 7.04
CA ASP A 367 9.35 -31.26 8.42
C ASP A 367 10.83 -30.99 8.73
N ALA A 368 11.75 -31.81 8.22
CA ALA A 368 13.19 -31.60 8.37
C ALA A 368 13.65 -30.28 7.72
N ILE A 369 13.24 -30.03 6.48
CA ILE A 369 13.59 -28.78 5.76
C ILE A 369 13.02 -27.56 6.48
N THR A 370 11.74 -27.60 6.86
CA THR A 370 11.08 -26.45 7.49
C THR A 370 11.54 -26.21 8.93
N THR A 371 11.95 -27.26 9.65
CA THR A 371 12.57 -27.12 10.97
C THR A 371 13.94 -26.43 10.86
N GLU A 372 14.76 -26.83 9.89
CA GLU A 372 16.06 -26.19 9.64
C GLU A 372 15.90 -24.70 9.31
N TRP A 373 14.93 -24.36 8.46
CA TRP A 373 14.58 -22.96 8.19
C TRP A 373 14.14 -22.20 9.43
N GLY A 374 13.34 -22.82 10.30
CA GLY A 374 12.95 -22.24 11.59
C GLY A 374 14.15 -21.98 12.51
N VAL A 375 15.13 -22.90 12.56
CA VAL A 375 16.38 -22.74 13.31
C VAL A 375 17.22 -21.58 12.77
N GLN A 376 17.20 -21.37 11.46
CA GLN A 376 17.85 -20.24 10.79
C GLN A 376 17.08 -18.91 10.95
N GLY A 377 15.95 -18.93 11.67
CA GLY A 377 15.14 -17.75 11.96
C GLY A 377 14.19 -17.36 10.83
N TYR A 378 13.95 -18.24 9.85
CA TYR A 378 12.97 -18.00 8.80
C TYR A 378 11.57 -18.17 9.40
N ILE A 379 10.64 -17.34 8.94
CA ILE A 379 9.29 -17.30 9.49
C ILE A 379 8.33 -17.72 8.38
N ARG A 380 7.48 -18.72 8.63
CA ARG A 380 6.43 -19.08 7.69
C ARG A 380 5.45 -17.91 7.56
N SER A 381 5.33 -17.36 6.35
CA SER A 381 4.61 -16.12 6.08
C SER A 381 3.24 -16.30 5.45
N ASP A 382 3.02 -17.36 4.67
CA ASP A 382 1.72 -17.66 4.05
C ASP A 382 1.61 -19.17 3.72
N ARG A 383 0.40 -19.64 3.46
CA ARG A 383 0.12 -20.96 2.87
C ARG A 383 -1.02 -20.90 1.85
N ALA A 384 -0.69 -21.16 0.59
CA ALA A 384 -1.66 -21.22 -0.50
C ALA A 384 -1.58 -22.55 -1.28
N MET A 385 -2.73 -23.22 -1.47
CA MET A 385 -2.84 -24.43 -2.31
C MET A 385 -1.82 -25.55 -1.97
N GLY A 386 -1.51 -25.73 -0.69
CA GLY A 386 -0.54 -26.72 -0.22
C GLY A 386 0.92 -26.33 -0.44
N ARG A 387 1.20 -25.07 -0.79
CA ARG A 387 2.52 -24.45 -0.79
C ARG A 387 2.65 -23.56 0.44
N ASP A 388 3.72 -23.75 1.19
CA ASP A 388 4.08 -22.93 2.34
C ASP A 388 5.10 -21.90 1.87
N PHE A 389 4.89 -20.64 2.23
CA PHE A 389 5.78 -19.52 1.96
C PHE A 389 6.51 -19.12 3.24
N TRP A 390 7.75 -18.69 3.08
CA TRP A 390 8.65 -18.33 4.16
C TRP A 390 9.27 -16.97 3.85
N SER A 391 9.40 -16.16 4.90
CA SER A 391 10.07 -14.87 4.88
C SER A 391 11.36 -14.92 5.69
N VAL A 392 12.40 -14.26 5.19
CA VAL A 392 13.68 -14.15 5.86
C VAL A 392 13.81 -12.74 6.48
N PRO A 393 14.05 -12.61 7.80
CA PRO A 393 14.03 -11.31 8.47
C PRO A 393 15.04 -10.28 7.97
N ASP A 394 16.15 -10.73 7.37
CA ASP A 394 17.20 -9.85 6.84
C ASP A 394 16.93 -9.36 5.41
N GLY A 395 15.81 -9.78 4.80
CA GLY A 395 15.43 -9.43 3.44
C GLY A 395 16.35 -10.00 2.36
N SER A 396 17.14 -11.02 2.68
CA SER A 396 18.05 -11.67 1.73
C SER A 396 17.33 -12.42 0.61
N LEU A 397 16.07 -12.82 0.83
CA LEU A 397 15.19 -13.46 -0.14
C LEU A 397 13.89 -12.68 -0.27
N ASP A 398 13.40 -12.55 -1.50
CA ASP A 398 12.09 -11.99 -1.79
C ASP A 398 10.99 -13.04 -1.60
N THR A 399 11.20 -14.23 -2.18
CA THR A 399 10.27 -15.35 -2.06
C THR A 399 11.03 -16.62 -1.68
N LEU A 400 10.54 -17.35 -0.68
CA LEU A 400 10.94 -18.73 -0.40
C LEU A 400 9.66 -19.56 -0.24
N SER A 401 9.53 -20.66 -0.99
CA SER A 401 8.35 -21.51 -0.90
C SER A 401 8.67 -22.99 -1.04
N ILE A 402 7.89 -23.81 -0.36
CA ILE A 402 8.01 -25.28 -0.34
C ILE A 402 6.63 -25.92 -0.52
N ARG A 403 6.56 -27.01 -1.28
CA ARG A 403 5.32 -27.75 -1.52
C ARG A 403 5.60 -29.23 -1.76
N GLY A 404 4.81 -30.10 -1.13
CA GLY A 404 4.71 -31.50 -1.55
C GLY A 404 3.99 -31.64 -2.89
N THR A 405 4.56 -32.41 -3.80
CA THR A 405 4.03 -32.75 -5.13
C THR A 405 4.01 -34.27 -5.30
N ALA A 406 3.45 -34.76 -6.42
CA ALA A 406 3.50 -36.18 -6.77
C ALA A 406 4.92 -36.67 -7.11
N GLU A 407 5.84 -35.75 -7.43
CA GLU A 407 7.22 -36.04 -7.82
C GLU A 407 8.20 -35.88 -6.65
N GLY A 408 7.74 -35.33 -5.53
CA GLY A 408 8.53 -35.17 -4.30
C GLY A 408 8.28 -33.81 -3.65
N ILE A 409 9.34 -33.14 -3.18
CA ILE A 409 9.25 -31.82 -2.55
C ILE A 409 9.74 -30.75 -3.53
N SER A 410 8.86 -29.84 -3.93
CA SER A 410 9.20 -28.69 -4.77
C SER A 410 9.54 -27.49 -3.91
N ILE A 411 10.72 -26.90 -4.12
CA ILE A 411 11.15 -25.65 -3.50
C ILE A 411 11.41 -24.62 -4.60
N MET A 412 10.99 -23.39 -4.34
CA MET A 412 11.22 -22.25 -5.23
C MET A 412 11.69 -21.07 -4.39
N VAL A 413 12.73 -20.39 -4.88
CA VAL A 413 13.41 -19.29 -4.22
C VAL A 413 13.65 -18.16 -5.20
N THR A 414 13.43 -16.93 -4.75
CA THR A 414 13.71 -15.72 -5.50
C THR A 414 14.46 -14.75 -4.60
N ALA A 415 15.60 -14.25 -5.06
CA ALA A 415 16.31 -13.15 -4.41
C ALA A 415 15.70 -11.80 -4.82
N PRO A 416 15.89 -10.73 -4.02
CA PRO A 416 15.44 -9.40 -4.39
C PRO A 416 16.03 -8.92 -5.73
N CYS A 417 15.30 -8.03 -6.40
CA CYS A 417 15.80 -7.36 -7.59
C CYS A 417 17.04 -6.52 -7.30
N VAL A 418 18.11 -6.75 -8.06
CA VAL A 418 19.31 -5.93 -8.09
C VAL A 418 19.12 -4.89 -9.17
N LEU A 419 19.17 -3.61 -8.76
CA LEU A 419 19.21 -2.48 -9.67
C LEU A 419 20.49 -2.59 -10.53
N LEU A 420 20.34 -2.55 -11.86
CA LEU A 420 21.45 -2.58 -12.81
C LEU A 420 21.99 -1.17 -13.11
#